data_AF-A0A3N4DEF6-F1
#
_entry.id   AF-A0A3N4DEF6-F1
#
_cell.length_a   1.000
_cell.length_b   1.000
_cell.length_c   1.000
_cell.angle_alpha   90.00
_cell.angle_beta   90.00
_cell.angle_gamma   90.00
#
_symmetry.space_group_name_H-M   'P 1'
#
loop_
_entity.id
_entity.type
_entity.pdbx_description
1 polymer ?
#
loop_
_entity_poly.entity_id
_entity_poly.type
_entity_poly.pdbx_seq_one_letter_code
_entity_poly.pdbx_strand_id
1 'polypeptide(L)'
;MGSMTTSKNGILSASEGSVTITINNETKELQLGQTAPAGAIVASSDELGFVITFDDGTIFNSANTPNDESLITPADTNNDAIVGQAADQQSLDEIEALQALIASGEDPTEDLPETAAGTPTVNQGDSGYVAVTRDAGETIANAGYDTTGQTAAPTAVTQEEIVIENDSPSILLNDVITVNEDQVASGNVLDNDSDVDSDLSVVSFEVDGQTYPAGTEIELEGGVLVINPDGSFTFAPNEDWNGQVPVITYTTNTGITATLTIEVTPVDDASVLVNDSNSVAEDTAATGNVLDNDSDV
;
A
#
# COMPACT_ATOMS: atom_id res chain seq x y z
N MET A 1 -20.09 -8.97 -8.66
CA MET A 1 -20.69 -7.68 -8.24
C MET A 1 -20.72 -7.62 -6.71
N GLY A 2 -19.58 -7.30 -6.09
CA GLY A 2 -19.41 -7.37 -4.64
C GLY A 2 -19.79 -6.06 -3.98
N SER A 3 -20.86 -6.06 -3.20
CA SER A 3 -21.03 -5.10 -2.10
C SER A 3 -21.11 -5.90 -0.81
N MET A 4 -20.52 -5.39 0.26
CA MET A 4 -20.58 -6.03 1.58
C MET A 4 -20.90 -5.01 2.65
N THR A 5 -21.62 -5.43 3.68
CA THR A 5 -21.69 -4.66 4.93
C THR A 5 -20.64 -5.22 5.89
N THR A 6 -19.73 -4.36 6.33
CA THR A 6 -18.73 -4.73 7.32
C THR A 6 -19.41 -5.02 8.66
N SER A 7 -19.07 -6.14 9.31
CA SER A 7 -19.56 -6.44 10.66
C SER A 7 -18.59 -6.01 11.76
N LYS A 8 -17.36 -5.65 11.36
CA LYS A 8 -16.21 -5.26 12.18
C LYS A 8 -15.42 -4.19 11.42
N ASN A 9 -14.53 -3.49 12.11
CA ASN A 9 -13.59 -2.62 11.43
C ASN A 9 -12.62 -3.46 10.60
N GLY A 10 -12.29 -2.99 9.41
CA GLY A 10 -11.28 -3.60 8.56
C GLY A 10 -10.63 -2.57 7.65
N ILE A 11 -9.53 -2.94 7.01
CA ILE A 11 -8.74 -2.08 6.14
C ILE A 11 -8.88 -2.58 4.70
N LEU A 12 -9.04 -1.66 3.74
CA LEU A 12 -8.90 -1.99 2.33
C LEU A 12 -7.45 -2.36 2.05
N SER A 13 -7.20 -3.64 1.79
CA SER A 13 -5.85 -4.19 1.64
C SER A 13 -5.47 -4.50 0.19
N ALA A 14 -6.45 -4.56 -0.73
CA ALA A 14 -6.22 -4.56 -2.18
C ALA A 14 -7.46 -4.08 -2.93
N SER A 15 -7.29 -3.46 -4.09
CA SER A 15 -8.38 -3.09 -5.00
C SER A 15 -7.89 -3.06 -6.44
N GLU A 16 -8.66 -3.63 -7.36
CA GLU A 16 -8.40 -3.60 -8.80
C GLU A 16 -9.11 -2.42 -9.49
N GLY A 17 -9.92 -1.64 -8.77
CA GLY A 17 -10.66 -0.48 -9.28
C GLY A 17 -11.13 0.43 -8.14
N SER A 18 -11.98 1.41 -8.45
CA SER A 18 -12.48 2.36 -7.43
C SER A 18 -13.45 1.66 -6.46
N VAL A 19 -13.13 1.74 -5.17
CA VAL A 19 -13.95 1.19 -4.09
C VAL A 19 -14.60 2.34 -3.34
N THR A 20 -15.89 2.21 -3.05
CA THR A 20 -16.65 3.19 -2.28
C THR A 20 -17.07 2.62 -0.95
N ILE A 21 -17.22 3.51 0.02
CA ILE A 21 -17.74 3.23 1.35
C ILE A 21 -18.94 4.11 1.63
N THR A 22 -20.05 3.51 2.05
CA THR A 22 -21.27 4.20 2.46
C THR A 22 -21.53 4.03 3.95
N ILE A 23 -21.63 5.15 4.66
CA ILE A 23 -21.92 5.22 6.10
C ILE A 23 -23.04 6.25 6.29
N ASN A 24 -24.10 5.92 7.02
CA ASN A 24 -25.21 6.85 7.29
C ASN A 24 -25.79 7.54 6.02
N ASN A 25 -25.91 6.80 4.91
CA ASN A 25 -26.34 7.29 3.59
C ASN A 25 -25.37 8.27 2.88
N GLU A 26 -24.18 8.51 3.41
CA GLU A 26 -23.11 9.23 2.71
C GLU A 26 -22.13 8.25 2.08
N THR A 27 -21.88 8.38 0.78
CA THR A 27 -20.91 7.56 0.04
C THR A 27 -19.65 8.36 -0.22
N LYS A 28 -18.49 7.76 0.08
CA LYS A 28 -17.16 8.30 -0.21
C LYS A 28 -16.32 7.25 -0.90
N GLU A 29 -15.26 7.67 -1.58
CA GLU A 29 -14.25 6.74 -2.07
C GLU A 29 -13.39 6.23 -0.90
N LEU A 30 -13.09 4.95 -0.91
CA LEU A 30 -12.24 4.28 0.07
C LEU A 30 -10.91 3.95 -0.60
N GLN A 31 -9.84 4.58 -0.13
CA GLN A 31 -8.49 4.36 -0.67
C GLN A 31 -7.80 3.17 0.00
N LEU A 32 -6.79 2.60 -0.65
CA LEU A 32 -5.99 1.52 -0.09
C LEU A 32 -5.39 1.92 1.26
N GLY A 33 -5.39 1.02 2.24
CA GLY A 33 -4.94 1.29 3.60
C GLY A 33 -5.96 2.02 4.49
N GLN A 34 -7.07 2.52 3.94
CA GLN A 34 -8.11 3.17 4.74
C GLN A 34 -9.05 2.17 5.42
N THR A 35 -9.49 2.54 6.62
CA THR A 35 -10.39 1.71 7.43
C THR A 35 -11.85 1.86 7.00
N ALA A 36 -12.51 0.73 6.77
CA ALA A 36 -13.95 0.59 6.76
C ALA A 36 -14.45 0.25 8.17
N PRO A 37 -15.14 1.18 8.88
CA PRO A 37 -15.67 0.90 10.22
C PRO A 37 -16.85 -0.07 10.17
N ALA A 38 -17.06 -0.81 11.25
CA ALA A 38 -18.18 -1.74 11.38
C ALA A 38 -19.53 -1.07 11.07
N GLY A 39 -20.33 -1.73 10.24
CA GLY A 39 -21.63 -1.25 9.78
C GLY A 39 -21.58 -0.43 8.48
N ALA A 40 -20.39 -0.14 7.95
CA ALA A 40 -20.23 0.50 6.65
C ALA A 40 -20.52 -0.47 5.50
N ILE A 41 -21.12 0.03 4.41
CA ILE A 41 -21.26 -0.72 3.17
C ILE A 41 -20.05 -0.41 2.29
N VAL A 42 -19.34 -1.42 1.82
CA VAL A 42 -18.21 -1.30 0.90
C VAL A 42 -18.60 -1.91 -0.44
N ALA A 43 -18.40 -1.17 -1.53
CA ALA A 43 -18.78 -1.60 -2.88
C ALA A 43 -17.76 -1.16 -3.92
N SER A 44 -17.52 -1.99 -4.94
CA SER A 44 -16.73 -1.61 -6.12
C SER A 44 -17.60 -0.87 -7.14
N SER A 45 -17.11 0.25 -7.65
CA SER A 45 -17.81 1.06 -8.68
C SER A 45 -17.66 0.48 -10.08
N ASP A 46 -16.55 -0.24 -10.34
CA ASP A 46 -16.16 -0.69 -11.67
C ASP A 46 -16.37 -2.20 -11.89
N GLU A 47 -17.08 -2.85 -10.95
CA GLU A 47 -17.25 -4.32 -10.88
C GLU A 47 -15.95 -5.12 -10.73
N LEU A 48 -14.83 -4.43 -10.45
CA LEU A 48 -13.52 -5.02 -10.22
C LEU A 48 -13.34 -5.52 -8.77
N GLY A 49 -12.38 -6.43 -8.56
CA GLY A 49 -12.11 -7.08 -7.29
C GLY A 49 -11.56 -6.13 -6.22
N PHE A 50 -11.83 -6.43 -4.94
CA PHE A 50 -11.27 -5.75 -3.78
C PHE A 50 -11.19 -6.70 -2.58
N VAL A 51 -10.26 -6.40 -1.67
CA VAL A 51 -9.95 -7.19 -0.49
C VAL A 51 -10.00 -6.32 0.76
N ILE A 52 -10.75 -6.75 1.77
CA ILE A 52 -10.80 -6.12 3.10
C ILE A 52 -10.21 -7.08 4.13
N THR A 53 -9.25 -6.62 4.92
CA THR A 53 -8.69 -7.36 6.06
C THR A 53 -9.25 -6.78 7.36
N PHE A 54 -9.99 -7.56 8.12
CA PHE A 54 -10.60 -7.15 9.38
C PHE A 54 -9.63 -7.21 10.55
N ASP A 55 -9.90 -6.46 11.62
CA ASP A 55 -9.07 -6.38 12.83
C ASP A 55 -8.86 -7.74 13.53
N ASP A 56 -9.73 -8.73 13.29
CA ASP A 56 -9.61 -10.09 13.81
C ASP A 56 -8.81 -11.04 12.90
N GLY A 57 -8.24 -10.52 11.81
CA GLY A 57 -7.48 -11.25 10.81
C GLY A 57 -8.33 -11.94 9.73
N THR A 58 -9.66 -11.80 9.74
CA THR A 58 -10.51 -12.33 8.67
C THR A 58 -10.37 -11.50 7.39
N ILE A 59 -10.50 -12.14 6.23
CA ILE A 59 -10.33 -11.48 4.92
C ILE A 59 -11.59 -11.68 4.09
N PHE A 60 -12.08 -10.60 3.47
CA PHE A 60 -13.12 -10.64 2.44
C PHE A 60 -12.50 -10.34 1.08
N ASN A 61 -12.81 -11.13 0.05
CA ASN A 61 -12.40 -10.90 -1.33
C ASN A 61 -13.63 -10.88 -2.26
N SER A 62 -13.85 -9.77 -2.94
CA SER A 62 -15.04 -9.56 -3.79
C SER A 62 -14.94 -10.17 -5.20
N ALA A 63 -13.75 -10.58 -5.63
CA ALA A 63 -13.53 -11.28 -6.89
C ALA A 63 -14.00 -12.75 -6.83
N ASN A 64 -14.23 -13.29 -5.64
CA ASN A 64 -14.87 -14.58 -5.45
C ASN A 64 -16.38 -14.42 -5.62
N THR A 65 -16.89 -14.41 -6.85
CA THR A 65 -18.33 -14.65 -7.08
C THR A 65 -18.62 -16.13 -6.86
N PRO A 66 -19.44 -16.52 -5.87
CA PRO A 66 -20.07 -17.83 -5.88
C PRO A 66 -21.18 -17.74 -6.92
N ASN A 67 -20.92 -18.25 -8.12
CA ASN A 67 -21.95 -18.59 -9.06
C ASN A 67 -22.72 -19.82 -8.53
N ASP A 68 -23.58 -19.61 -7.54
CA ASP A 68 -24.72 -20.49 -7.28
C ASP A 68 -25.86 -19.72 -6.58
N GLU A 69 -26.94 -19.46 -7.32
CA GLU A 69 -28.22 -19.08 -6.73
C GLU A 69 -28.83 -20.31 -6.03
N SER A 70 -28.56 -20.47 -4.74
CA SER A 70 -29.39 -21.34 -3.89
C SER A 70 -29.44 -20.89 -2.42
N LEU A 71 -30.03 -19.71 -2.17
CA LEU A 71 -30.98 -19.64 -1.06
C LEU A 71 -32.21 -20.39 -1.59
N ILE A 72 -32.62 -21.58 -1.13
CA ILE A 72 -33.31 -21.91 0.13
C ILE A 72 -33.32 -23.46 0.24
N THR A 73 -32.95 -24.13 1.33
CA THR A 73 -33.83 -24.52 2.45
C THR A 73 -33.08 -25.53 3.37
N PRO A 74 -33.44 -25.61 4.67
CA PRO A 74 -32.88 -26.61 5.58
C PRO A 74 -33.51 -27.98 5.34
N ALA A 75 -33.11 -28.67 4.28
CA ALA A 75 -33.30 -30.12 4.06
C ALA A 75 -32.80 -30.52 2.67
N ASP A 76 -31.49 -30.57 2.44
CA ASP A 76 -30.94 -31.56 1.50
C ASP A 76 -29.49 -31.87 1.86
N THR A 77 -29.21 -33.15 1.90
CA THR A 77 -28.18 -33.84 2.69
C THR A 77 -26.97 -34.22 1.83
N ASN A 78 -26.59 -33.39 0.86
CA ASN A 78 -25.53 -33.77 -0.09
C ASN A 78 -24.74 -32.54 -0.60
N ASN A 79 -23.77 -32.06 0.19
CA ASN A 79 -22.35 -31.81 -0.19
C ASN A 79 -21.69 -30.70 0.68
N ASP A 80 -20.72 -31.10 1.52
CA ASP A 80 -19.85 -30.31 2.42
C ASP A 80 -19.25 -29.05 1.76
N ALA A 81 -19.42 -27.82 2.27
CA ALA A 81 -18.85 -27.17 3.47
C ALA A 81 -17.49 -26.49 3.25
N ILE A 82 -17.44 -25.16 3.48
CA ILE A 82 -16.23 -24.51 4.00
C ILE A 82 -15.97 -25.16 5.36
N VAL A 83 -15.04 -26.10 5.37
CA VAL A 83 -14.51 -26.67 6.58
C VAL A 83 -13.36 -25.76 7.02
N GLY A 84 -13.59 -24.93 8.05
CA GLY A 84 -12.46 -24.68 8.96
C GLY A 84 -12.01 -26.05 9.40
N GLN A 85 -10.78 -26.47 9.10
CA GLN A 85 -10.30 -27.87 9.17
C GLN A 85 -10.80 -28.63 10.42
N ALA A 86 -12.03 -29.13 10.39
CA ALA A 86 -12.38 -30.42 10.90
C ALA A 86 -11.77 -31.32 9.84
N ALA A 87 -10.63 -31.95 10.15
CA ALA A 87 -10.16 -33.02 9.29
C ALA A 87 -11.37 -33.92 8.96
N ASP A 88 -11.47 -34.38 7.69
CA ASP A 88 -12.57 -35.25 7.27
C ASP A 88 -12.80 -36.28 8.37
N GLN A 89 -14.04 -36.55 8.80
CA GLN A 89 -14.26 -37.48 9.93
C GLN A 89 -13.58 -38.83 9.66
N GLN A 90 -13.45 -39.24 8.39
CA GLN A 90 -12.59 -40.38 8.01
C GLN A 90 -11.10 -40.16 8.30
N SER A 91 -10.54 -39.00 8.00
CA SER A 91 -9.17 -38.65 8.36
C SER A 91 -8.98 -38.49 9.87
N LEU A 92 -9.97 -37.98 10.61
CA LEU A 92 -9.95 -37.94 12.08
C LEU A 92 -10.05 -39.34 12.69
N ASP A 93 -10.91 -40.21 12.16
CA ASP A 93 -11.06 -41.61 12.58
C ASP A 93 -9.81 -42.43 12.21
N GLU A 94 -9.17 -42.16 11.06
CA GLU A 94 -7.90 -42.76 10.66
C GLU A 94 -6.75 -42.30 11.57
N ILE A 95 -6.69 -40.99 11.89
CA ILE A 95 -5.72 -40.46 12.84
C ILE A 95 -5.95 -41.07 14.24
N GLU A 96 -7.20 -41.22 14.68
CA GLU A 96 -7.54 -41.83 15.97
C GLU A 96 -7.19 -43.34 16.00
N ALA A 97 -7.44 -44.07 14.91
CA ALA A 97 -7.04 -45.47 14.76
C ALA A 97 -5.51 -45.64 14.76
N LEU A 98 -4.79 -44.75 14.08
CA LEU A 98 -3.32 -44.75 14.06
C LEU A 98 -2.74 -44.39 15.44
N GLN A 99 -3.35 -43.44 16.17
CA GLN A 99 -2.96 -43.11 17.54
C GLN A 99 -3.24 -44.26 18.51
N ALA A 100 -4.34 -44.99 18.33
CA ALA A 100 -4.67 -46.18 19.14
C ALA A 100 -3.68 -47.33 18.90
N LEU A 101 -3.26 -47.58 17.66
CA LEU A 101 -2.25 -48.59 17.32
C LEU A 101 -0.86 -48.25 17.90
N ILE A 102 -0.46 -46.97 17.84
CA ILE A 102 0.80 -46.51 18.46
C ILE A 102 0.74 -46.64 19.99
N ALA A 103 -0.43 -46.38 20.60
CA ALA A 103 -0.61 -46.48 22.04
C ALA A 103 -0.75 -47.93 22.57
N SER A 104 -1.28 -48.85 21.77
CA SER A 104 -1.33 -50.28 22.13
C SER A 104 0.01 -50.99 21.93
N GLY A 105 0.90 -50.43 21.10
CA GLY A 105 2.21 -51.01 20.80
C GLY A 105 2.14 -52.27 19.94
N GLU A 106 0.98 -52.55 19.34
CA GLU A 106 0.82 -53.59 18.32
C GLU A 106 1.48 -53.14 17.02
N ASP A 107 2.27 -54.03 16.43
CA ASP A 107 2.84 -53.83 15.11
C ASP A 107 1.73 -54.00 14.06
N PRO A 108 1.34 -52.94 13.32
CA PRO A 108 0.27 -53.01 12.33
C PRO A 108 0.60 -53.90 11.13
N THR A 109 1.79 -54.51 11.10
CA THR A 109 2.22 -55.45 10.06
C THR A 109 2.06 -56.93 10.44
N GLU A 110 1.69 -57.27 11.68
CA GLU A 110 1.55 -58.67 12.14
C GLU A 110 0.48 -59.48 11.38
N ASP A 111 -0.63 -58.83 10.96
CA ASP A 111 -1.73 -59.50 10.25
C ASP A 111 -1.68 -59.35 8.72
N LEU A 112 -0.63 -58.71 8.18
CA LEU A 112 -0.44 -58.65 6.74
C LEU A 112 0.00 -60.03 6.23
N PRO A 113 -0.55 -60.52 5.10
CA PRO A 113 -0.10 -61.78 4.52
C PRO A 113 1.40 -61.69 4.24
N GLU A 114 2.14 -62.77 4.53
CA GLU A 114 3.59 -62.79 4.39
C GLU A 114 4.00 -62.21 3.03
N THR A 115 4.83 -61.17 3.07
CA THR A 115 5.41 -60.63 1.85
C THR A 115 6.23 -61.75 1.18
N ALA A 116 6.28 -61.75 -0.16
CA ALA A 116 6.94 -62.79 -0.96
C ALA A 116 8.46 -62.96 -0.70
N ALA A 117 9.02 -62.24 0.28
CA ALA A 117 10.37 -62.43 0.77
C ALA A 117 10.54 -63.75 1.55
N GLY A 118 9.45 -64.36 2.05
CA GLY A 118 9.49 -65.64 2.76
C GLY A 118 10.25 -65.56 4.10
N THR A 119 9.91 -66.47 5.00
CA THR A 119 10.62 -66.63 6.27
C THR A 119 12.09 -67.04 6.03
N PRO A 120 13.10 -66.29 6.54
CA PRO A 120 14.48 -66.72 6.44
C PRO A 120 14.68 -67.90 7.39
N THR A 121 14.53 -69.10 6.84
CA THR A 121 14.94 -70.33 7.51
C THR A 121 16.45 -70.39 7.49
N VAL A 122 17.05 -70.29 8.68
CA VAL A 122 18.40 -70.75 9.05
C VAL A 122 19.58 -70.34 8.15
N ASN A 123 20.45 -69.53 8.75
CA ASN A 123 21.92 -69.52 8.65
C ASN A 123 22.55 -70.63 7.79
N GLN A 124 22.97 -70.31 6.58
CA GLN A 124 24.16 -70.86 5.92
C GLN A 124 24.70 -69.79 4.98
N GLY A 125 25.94 -69.35 5.23
CA GLY A 125 26.68 -68.53 4.28
C GLY A 125 26.91 -69.33 3.00
N ASP A 126 26.24 -68.93 1.93
CA ASP A 126 26.62 -69.30 0.57
C ASP A 126 26.35 -68.10 -0.32
N SER A 127 27.40 -67.55 -0.93
CA SER A 127 27.32 -66.42 -1.86
C SER A 127 26.85 -66.90 -3.24
N GLY A 128 25.70 -67.59 -3.27
CA GLY A 128 25.05 -68.08 -4.47
C GLY A 128 23.89 -67.18 -4.84
N TYR A 129 24.08 -66.29 -5.83
CA TYR A 129 22.95 -65.59 -6.42
C TYR A 129 22.06 -66.61 -7.14
N VAL A 130 20.78 -66.69 -6.77
CA VAL A 130 19.77 -67.37 -7.59
C VAL A 130 19.48 -66.45 -8.77
N ALA A 131 19.95 -66.82 -9.96
CA ALA A 131 19.56 -66.16 -11.19
C ALA A 131 18.10 -66.53 -11.50
N VAL A 132 17.18 -65.61 -11.26
CA VAL A 132 15.78 -65.75 -11.70
C VAL A 132 15.74 -65.39 -13.18
N THR A 133 15.70 -66.40 -14.06
CA THR A 133 15.37 -66.20 -15.47
C THR A 133 13.87 -65.97 -15.60
N ARG A 134 13.46 -64.84 -16.17
CA ARG A 134 12.04 -64.58 -16.51
C ARG A 134 11.69 -65.35 -17.77
N ASP A 135 11.22 -66.59 -17.61
CA ASP A 135 10.78 -67.43 -18.74
C ASP A 135 9.28 -67.30 -19.07
N ALA A 136 8.55 -66.43 -18.35
CA ALA A 136 7.16 -66.11 -18.68
C ALA A 136 7.10 -64.85 -19.55
N GLY A 137 6.29 -64.91 -20.62
CA GLY A 137 6.08 -63.80 -21.55
C GLY A 137 5.70 -62.52 -20.80
N GLU A 138 6.51 -61.48 -20.97
CA GLU A 138 6.26 -60.18 -20.39
C GLU A 138 5.04 -59.55 -21.08
N THR A 139 3.95 -59.37 -20.33
CA THR A 139 2.83 -58.55 -20.80
C THR A 139 3.11 -57.12 -20.34
N ILE A 140 3.77 -56.34 -21.19
CA ILE A 140 3.83 -54.90 -20.98
C ILE A 140 2.43 -54.35 -21.25
N ALA A 141 1.80 -53.76 -20.24
CA ALA A 141 0.54 -53.07 -20.43
C ALA A 141 0.76 -51.92 -21.42
N ASN A 142 0.24 -52.06 -22.64
CA ASN A 142 0.26 -50.98 -23.61
C ASN A 142 -0.79 -49.96 -23.17
N ALA A 143 -0.37 -48.77 -22.73
CA ALA A 143 -1.29 -47.72 -22.26
C ALA A 143 -2.27 -47.22 -23.35
N GLY A 144 -2.17 -47.73 -24.59
CA GLY A 144 -3.08 -47.37 -25.69
C GLY A 144 -2.85 -45.98 -26.27
N TYR A 145 -1.90 -45.22 -25.73
CA TYR A 145 -1.51 -43.90 -26.24
C TYR A 145 -0.16 -43.98 -26.96
N ASP A 146 -0.14 -43.46 -28.19
CA ASP A 146 1.08 -43.28 -28.97
C ASP A 146 1.91 -42.15 -28.33
N THR A 147 3.13 -42.47 -27.90
CA THR A 147 4.09 -41.49 -27.35
C THR A 147 5.14 -41.08 -28.38
N THR A 148 5.05 -41.60 -29.61
CA THR A 148 5.94 -41.21 -30.70
C THR A 148 5.43 -39.90 -31.33
N GLY A 149 6.25 -38.84 -31.29
CA GLY A 149 5.95 -37.56 -31.94
C GLY A 149 5.66 -36.38 -31.02
N GLN A 150 5.63 -36.55 -29.69
CA GLN A 150 5.70 -35.39 -28.79
C GLN A 150 7.17 -34.96 -28.68
N THR A 151 7.61 -34.09 -29.59
CA THR A 151 8.74 -33.20 -29.29
C THR A 151 8.43 -32.50 -27.97
N ALA A 152 9.35 -32.59 -27.01
CA ALA A 152 9.29 -31.73 -25.83
C ALA A 152 9.10 -30.30 -26.34
N ALA A 153 7.92 -29.72 -26.12
CA ALA A 153 7.71 -28.32 -26.39
C ALA A 153 8.78 -27.58 -25.58
N PRO A 154 9.57 -26.67 -26.18
CA PRO A 154 10.49 -25.88 -25.40
C PRO A 154 9.67 -25.12 -24.36
N THR A 155 9.72 -25.55 -23.10
CA THR A 155 9.23 -24.79 -21.94
C THR A 155 10.20 -23.64 -21.67
N ALA A 156 10.51 -22.87 -22.70
CA ALA A 156 11.10 -21.55 -22.59
C ALA A 156 10.07 -20.59 -23.19
N VAL A 157 8.94 -20.49 -22.50
CA VAL A 157 8.22 -19.23 -22.52
C VAL A 157 9.13 -18.32 -21.70
N THR A 158 9.91 -17.46 -22.35
CA THR A 158 10.21 -16.17 -21.74
C THR A 158 8.87 -15.46 -21.64
N GLN A 159 8.07 -15.82 -20.64
CA GLN A 159 7.17 -14.83 -20.10
C GLN A 159 8.13 -13.74 -19.64
N GLU A 160 7.95 -12.52 -20.15
CA GLU A 160 8.32 -11.36 -19.37
C GLU A 160 7.66 -11.62 -18.01
N GLU A 161 8.47 -12.00 -17.04
CA GLU A 161 8.06 -11.93 -15.65
C GLU A 161 7.68 -10.47 -15.50
N ILE A 162 6.38 -10.18 -15.50
CA ILE A 162 5.88 -8.92 -15.00
C ILE A 162 6.29 -8.99 -13.53
N VAL A 163 7.47 -8.48 -13.24
CA VAL A 163 7.84 -8.07 -11.91
C VAL A 163 6.86 -6.95 -11.62
N ILE A 164 5.73 -7.34 -11.04
CA ILE A 164 4.92 -6.37 -10.30
C ILE A 164 5.84 -6.07 -9.13
N GLU A 165 6.67 -5.05 -9.28
CA GLU A 165 7.46 -4.50 -8.19
C GLU A 165 6.47 -4.37 -7.03
N ASN A 166 6.76 -5.03 -5.92
CA ASN A 166 5.98 -4.90 -4.71
C ASN A 166 6.29 -3.50 -4.16
N ASP A 167 5.72 -2.49 -4.81
CA ASP A 167 5.91 -1.08 -4.51
C ASP A 167 4.85 -0.68 -3.49
N SER A 168 5.33 -0.38 -2.29
CA SER A 168 4.50 0.14 -1.22
C SER A 168 4.22 1.61 -1.50
N PRO A 169 2.98 2.09 -1.31
CA PRO A 169 2.65 3.47 -1.60
C PRO A 169 3.39 4.42 -0.66
N SER A 170 3.90 5.51 -1.22
CA SER A 170 4.43 6.65 -0.47
C SER A 170 3.38 7.25 0.46
N ILE A 171 3.81 7.64 1.65
CA ILE A 171 3.02 8.39 2.62
C ILE A 171 3.59 9.80 2.66
N LEU A 172 2.82 10.77 2.15
CA LEU A 172 3.18 12.18 2.17
C LEU A 172 2.31 12.94 3.17
N LEU A 173 2.89 13.94 3.84
CA LEU A 173 2.22 14.81 4.78
C LEU A 173 2.36 16.27 4.34
N ASN A 174 1.29 17.04 4.55
CA ASN A 174 1.32 18.45 4.20
C ASN A 174 2.23 19.26 5.12
N ASP A 175 2.89 20.25 4.55
CA ASP A 175 3.83 21.11 5.22
C ASP A 175 3.23 22.47 5.52
N VAL A 176 3.59 23.01 6.69
CA VAL A 176 3.25 24.37 7.09
C VAL A 176 4.48 25.03 7.70
N ILE A 177 4.78 26.24 7.23
CA ILE A 177 5.79 27.10 7.84
C ILE A 177 5.23 28.49 8.05
N THR A 178 5.57 29.06 9.20
CA THR A 178 5.31 30.46 9.53
C THR A 178 6.64 31.13 9.77
N VAL A 179 6.87 32.27 9.12
CA VAL A 179 8.05 33.11 9.29
C VAL A 179 7.60 34.55 9.49
N ASN A 180 8.42 35.37 10.13
CA ASN A 180 8.18 36.81 10.13
C ASN A 180 8.54 37.40 8.75
N GLU A 181 7.99 38.57 8.44
CA GLU A 181 8.46 39.34 7.28
C GLU A 181 9.97 39.66 7.38
N ASP A 182 10.53 40.01 6.22
CA ASP A 182 11.96 40.23 5.98
C ASP A 182 12.89 39.07 6.34
N GLN A 183 12.33 37.89 6.56
CA GLN A 183 13.08 36.66 6.80
C GLN A 183 12.76 35.62 5.73
N VAL A 184 13.81 34.93 5.29
CA VAL A 184 13.69 33.83 4.33
C VAL A 184 13.07 32.63 5.05
N ALA A 185 11.91 32.17 4.56
CA ALA A 185 11.37 30.87 4.96
C ALA A 185 12.19 29.76 4.28
N SER A 186 12.61 28.76 5.04
CA SER A 186 13.34 27.61 4.49
C SER A 186 13.02 26.34 5.26
N GLY A 187 13.18 25.20 4.60
CA GLY A 187 12.92 23.88 5.16
C GLY A 187 13.06 22.79 4.11
N ASN A 188 12.56 21.61 4.41
CA ASN A 188 12.46 20.51 3.47
C ASN A 188 11.06 19.91 3.53
N VAL A 189 10.39 19.80 2.38
CA VAL A 189 9.02 19.25 2.27
C VAL A 189 8.97 17.73 2.40
N LEU A 190 10.13 17.05 2.35
CA LEU A 190 10.20 15.59 2.44
C LEU A 190 10.58 15.10 3.85
N ASP A 191 10.84 15.99 4.81
CA ASP A 191 11.32 15.61 6.16
C ASP A 191 10.31 14.78 6.96
N ASN A 192 9.02 14.94 6.65
CA ASN A 192 7.88 14.25 7.25
C ASN A 192 7.29 13.16 6.35
N ASP A 193 7.87 12.94 5.17
CA ASP A 193 7.39 11.98 4.19
C ASP A 193 8.15 10.65 4.31
N SER A 194 7.52 9.58 3.84
CA SER A 194 8.16 8.27 3.84
C SER A 194 7.72 7.37 2.71
N ASP A 195 8.66 6.59 2.22
CA ASP A 195 8.48 5.48 1.32
C ASP A 195 9.43 4.37 1.76
N VAL A 196 8.98 3.11 1.69
CA VAL A 196 9.75 1.95 2.19
C VAL A 196 10.61 1.32 1.09
N ASP A 197 10.30 1.58 -0.18
CA ASP A 197 10.91 0.95 -1.34
C ASP A 197 11.80 1.92 -2.14
N SER A 198 11.57 3.24 -2.04
CA SER A 198 12.26 4.29 -2.80
C SER A 198 12.72 5.47 -1.94
N ASP A 199 13.85 6.08 -2.33
CA ASP A 199 14.22 7.41 -1.84
C ASP A 199 13.30 8.47 -2.50
N LEU A 200 12.66 9.31 -1.68
CA LEU A 200 11.78 10.36 -2.16
C LEU A 200 12.56 11.55 -2.73
N SER A 201 12.02 12.13 -3.80
CA SER A 201 12.51 13.37 -4.42
C SER A 201 11.35 14.13 -5.06
N VAL A 202 11.47 15.46 -5.13
CA VAL A 202 10.47 16.32 -5.79
C VAL A 202 10.77 16.40 -7.29
N VAL A 203 9.74 16.18 -8.11
CA VAL A 203 9.85 16.25 -9.59
C VAL A 203 9.31 17.56 -10.12
N SER A 204 8.18 18.01 -9.60
CA SER A 204 7.51 19.24 -10.01
C SER A 204 6.71 19.85 -8.88
N PHE A 205 6.36 21.12 -9.02
CA PHE A 205 5.43 21.80 -8.13
C PHE A 205 4.50 22.71 -8.93
N GLU A 206 3.32 22.96 -8.39
CA GLU A 206 2.28 23.80 -8.96
C GLU A 206 1.98 24.97 -8.02
N VAL A 207 1.92 26.17 -8.60
CA VAL A 207 1.47 27.40 -7.92
C VAL A 207 0.49 28.12 -8.84
N ASP A 208 -0.67 28.53 -8.30
CA ASP A 208 -1.75 29.21 -9.04
C ASP A 208 -2.17 28.53 -10.35
N GLY A 209 -2.17 27.18 -10.37
CA GLY A 209 -2.56 26.39 -11.54
C GLY A 209 -1.47 26.28 -12.62
N GLN A 210 -0.26 26.76 -12.36
CA GLN A 210 0.89 26.64 -13.25
C GLN A 210 1.92 25.66 -12.66
N THR A 211 2.28 24.64 -13.44
CA THR A 211 3.29 23.65 -13.06
C THR A 211 4.70 24.10 -13.47
N TYR A 212 5.66 23.86 -12.58
CA TYR A 212 7.09 24.12 -12.74
C TYR A 212 7.90 22.87 -12.36
N PRO A 213 9.04 22.59 -13.01
CA PRO A 213 9.92 21.51 -12.58
C PRO A 213 10.67 21.91 -11.30
N ALA A 214 11.01 20.92 -10.47
CA ALA A 214 11.83 21.16 -9.28
C ALA A 214 13.19 21.79 -9.64
N GLY A 215 13.67 22.67 -8.77
CA GLY A 215 14.85 23.53 -8.96
C GLY A 215 14.57 24.82 -9.76
N THR A 216 13.32 25.06 -10.17
CA THR A 216 12.94 26.31 -10.83
C THR A 216 12.71 27.40 -9.80
N GLU A 217 13.32 28.56 -10.05
CA GLU A 217 13.02 29.79 -9.33
C GLU A 217 11.80 30.47 -9.95
N ILE A 218 10.81 30.80 -9.13
CA ILE A 218 9.61 31.51 -9.55
C ILE A 218 9.42 32.78 -8.74
N GLU A 219 8.94 33.83 -9.40
CA GLU A 219 8.59 35.11 -8.78
C GLU A 219 7.07 35.14 -8.54
N LEU A 220 6.68 35.32 -7.29
CA LEU A 220 5.32 35.45 -6.82
C LEU A 220 5.07 36.90 -6.38
N GLU A 221 3.80 37.28 -6.22
CA GLU A 221 3.44 38.63 -5.72
C GLU A 221 4.14 38.98 -4.40
N GLY A 222 4.32 37.99 -3.52
CA GLY A 222 4.91 38.17 -2.20
C GLY A 222 6.41 37.92 -2.10
N GLY A 223 7.10 37.45 -3.15
CA GLY A 223 8.51 37.10 -3.07
C GLY A 223 8.95 36.02 -4.07
N VAL A 224 10.14 35.46 -3.86
CA VAL A 224 10.74 34.45 -4.74
C VAL A 224 10.73 33.07 -4.07
N LEU A 225 10.22 32.06 -4.78
CA LEU A 225 10.17 30.67 -4.32
C LEU A 225 11.07 29.76 -5.16
N VAL A 226 11.78 28.85 -4.48
CA VAL A 226 12.48 27.71 -5.09
C VAL A 226 12.16 26.45 -4.29
N ILE A 227 11.82 25.36 -4.96
CA ILE A 227 11.73 24.00 -4.37
C ILE A 227 12.65 23.08 -5.17
N ASN A 228 13.67 22.53 -4.52
CA ASN A 228 14.70 21.69 -5.15
C ASN A 228 14.27 20.20 -5.21
N PRO A 229 14.91 19.39 -6.06
CA PRO A 229 14.60 17.96 -6.16
C PRO A 229 14.84 17.16 -4.86
N ASP A 230 15.72 17.63 -3.97
CA ASP A 230 15.97 17.02 -2.66
C ASP A 230 14.93 17.39 -1.60
N GLY A 231 13.88 18.13 -1.99
CA GLY A 231 12.82 18.62 -1.13
C GLY A 231 13.15 19.91 -0.39
N SER A 232 14.40 20.38 -0.41
CA SER A 232 14.77 21.65 0.19
C SER A 232 14.06 22.80 -0.52
N PHE A 233 13.51 23.74 0.23
CA PHE A 233 12.86 24.92 -0.32
C PHE A 233 13.31 26.22 0.34
N THR A 234 13.18 27.30 -0.40
CA THR A 234 13.37 28.67 0.10
C THR A 234 12.29 29.58 -0.47
N PHE A 235 11.68 30.38 0.39
CA PHE A 235 10.85 31.51 0.01
C PHE A 235 11.42 32.79 0.61
N ALA A 236 11.86 33.71 -0.25
CA ALA A 236 12.35 35.02 0.14
C ALA A 236 11.24 36.05 -0.09
N PRO A 237 10.56 36.54 0.96
CA PRO A 237 9.53 37.57 0.81
C PRO A 237 10.13 38.87 0.27
N ASN A 238 9.31 39.65 -0.41
CA ASN A 238 9.65 41.04 -0.74
C ASN A 238 9.79 41.86 0.56
N GLU A 239 10.55 42.96 0.50
CA GLU A 239 10.70 43.90 1.63
C GLU A 239 9.33 44.37 2.13
N ASP A 240 9.14 44.29 3.45
CA ASP A 240 7.91 44.69 4.16
C ASP A 240 6.65 43.91 3.72
N TRP A 241 6.81 42.76 3.05
CA TRP A 241 5.68 41.95 2.62
C TRP A 241 5.27 40.94 3.69
N ASN A 242 4.01 41.02 4.09
CA ASN A 242 3.35 40.02 4.93
C ASN A 242 2.09 39.47 4.26
N GLY A 243 1.76 38.21 4.57
CA GLY A 243 0.57 37.57 4.01
C GLY A 243 0.72 36.06 3.86
N GLN A 244 -0.29 35.47 3.23
CA GLN A 244 -0.30 34.05 2.89
C GLN A 244 0.15 33.86 1.45
N VAL A 245 1.18 33.03 1.25
CA VAL A 245 1.61 32.61 -0.08
C VAL A 245 0.56 31.66 -0.67
N PRO A 246 0.28 31.70 -1.99
CA PRO A 246 -0.58 30.70 -2.63
C PRO A 246 -0.13 29.28 -2.27
N VAL A 247 -1.09 28.39 -2.02
CA VAL A 247 -0.79 27.00 -1.62
C VAL A 247 -0.02 26.32 -2.75
N ILE A 248 1.14 25.78 -2.43
CA ILE A 248 1.98 25.07 -3.38
C ILE A 248 1.68 23.58 -3.31
N THR A 249 1.39 22.95 -4.45
CA THR A 249 1.24 21.49 -4.53
C THR A 249 2.47 20.91 -5.19
N TYR A 250 3.22 20.04 -4.51
CA TYR A 250 4.38 19.37 -5.10
C TYR A 250 4.07 17.91 -5.44
N THR A 251 4.79 17.38 -6.43
CA THR A 251 4.69 16.00 -6.91
C THR A 251 6.04 15.33 -6.75
N THR A 252 6.06 14.16 -6.11
CA THR A 252 7.28 13.38 -5.91
C THR A 252 7.57 12.45 -7.09
N ASN A 253 8.73 11.79 -7.09
CA ASN A 253 9.11 10.75 -8.06
C ASN A 253 8.16 9.55 -8.12
N THR A 254 7.34 9.35 -7.07
CA THR A 254 6.31 8.30 -7.00
C THR A 254 4.97 8.75 -7.61
N GLY A 255 4.85 10.01 -8.01
CA GLY A 255 3.63 10.59 -8.58
C GLY A 255 2.60 11.02 -7.53
N ILE A 256 2.83 10.75 -6.24
CA ILE A 256 1.98 11.23 -5.14
C ILE A 256 2.27 12.70 -4.87
N THR A 257 1.23 13.43 -4.47
CA THR A 257 1.27 14.87 -4.20
C THR A 257 0.97 15.21 -2.75
N ALA A 258 1.55 16.32 -2.30
CA ALA A 258 1.25 16.97 -1.02
C ALA A 258 1.40 18.49 -1.15
N THR A 259 1.05 19.24 -0.11
CA THR A 259 0.98 20.69 -0.15
C THR A 259 1.94 21.36 0.83
N LEU A 260 2.53 22.47 0.42
CA LEU A 260 3.28 23.40 1.27
C LEU A 260 2.49 24.71 1.44
N THR A 261 2.22 25.08 2.70
CA THR A 261 1.61 26.35 3.07
C THR A 261 2.64 27.24 3.78
N ILE A 262 2.80 28.47 3.29
CA ILE A 262 3.73 29.45 3.87
C ILE A 262 2.93 30.68 4.32
N GLU A 263 3.09 31.04 5.59
CA GLU A 263 2.54 32.26 6.18
C GLU A 263 3.67 33.19 6.60
N VAL A 264 3.61 34.44 6.14
CA VAL A 264 4.52 35.51 6.55
C VAL A 264 3.77 36.47 7.48
N THR A 265 4.21 36.53 8.74
CA THR A 265 3.57 37.35 9.77
C THR A 265 4.19 38.74 9.84
N PRO A 266 3.37 39.80 9.98
CA PRO A 266 3.88 41.16 10.11
C PRO A 266 4.64 41.36 11.42
N VAL A 267 5.60 42.26 11.38
CA VAL A 267 6.45 42.75 12.48
C VAL A 267 6.32 44.28 12.50
N ASP A 268 6.39 44.88 13.68
CA ASP A 268 6.33 46.34 13.81
C ASP A 268 7.68 46.95 13.43
N ASP A 269 7.69 47.82 12.42
CA ASP A 269 8.88 48.54 12.00
C ASP A 269 9.16 49.75 12.88
N ALA A 270 10.45 50.07 13.02
CA ALA A 270 10.85 51.26 13.75
C ALA A 270 10.63 52.51 12.90
N SER A 271 9.84 53.45 13.40
CA SER A 271 9.67 54.74 12.74
C SER A 271 11.01 55.43 12.52
N VAL A 272 11.19 55.97 11.32
CA VAL A 272 12.37 56.73 10.90
C VAL A 272 12.11 58.19 11.20
N LEU A 273 12.71 58.69 12.29
CA LEU A 273 12.57 60.08 12.73
C LEU A 273 13.71 60.94 12.20
N VAL A 274 13.38 62.10 11.59
CA VAL A 274 14.35 63.02 11.00
C VAL A 274 14.31 64.36 11.73
N ASN A 275 15.48 64.87 12.13
CA ASN A 275 15.55 66.15 12.83
C ASN A 275 15.01 67.32 12.00
N ASP A 276 14.09 68.07 12.57
CA ASP A 276 13.59 69.32 12.01
C ASP A 276 14.59 70.46 12.16
N SER A 277 14.68 71.30 11.13
CA SER A 277 15.30 72.61 11.26
C SER A 277 14.49 73.66 10.51
N ASN A 278 14.27 74.80 11.16
CA ASN A 278 13.61 75.94 10.56
C ASN A 278 14.38 77.21 10.94
N SER A 279 14.65 78.06 9.96
CA SER A 279 15.31 79.35 10.16
C SER A 279 14.36 80.45 9.73
N VAL A 280 13.97 81.29 10.68
CA VAL A 280 13.11 82.45 10.44
C VAL A 280 13.84 83.72 10.79
N ALA A 281 13.46 84.83 10.13
CA ALA A 281 13.90 86.14 10.55
C ALA A 281 13.36 86.45 11.96
N GLU A 282 14.06 87.31 12.68
CA GLU A 282 13.54 87.84 13.94
C GLU A 282 12.15 88.46 13.74
N ASP A 283 11.35 88.44 14.81
CA ASP A 283 9.97 88.93 14.83
C ASP A 283 9.01 88.25 13.82
N THR A 284 9.38 87.08 13.30
CA THR A 284 8.54 86.24 12.46
C THR A 284 8.21 84.93 13.18
N ALA A 285 6.94 84.52 13.18
CA ALA A 285 6.56 83.22 13.72
C ALA A 285 7.12 82.09 12.84
N ALA A 286 7.81 81.12 13.45
CA ALA A 286 8.12 79.86 12.79
C ALA A 286 6.89 78.96 12.81
N THR A 287 6.51 78.46 11.63
CA THR A 287 5.41 77.51 11.45
C THR A 287 5.93 76.32 10.67
N GLY A 288 5.45 75.12 11.00
CA GLY A 288 5.80 73.87 10.34
C GLY A 288 5.13 72.71 11.06
N ASN A 289 5.25 71.51 10.49
CA ASN A 289 4.82 70.27 11.11
C ASN A 289 6.05 69.38 11.29
N VAL A 290 6.24 68.87 12.50
CA VAL A 290 7.40 68.05 12.88
C VAL A 290 7.28 66.60 12.39
N LEU A 291 6.15 66.23 11.79
CA LEU A 291 5.92 64.91 11.23
C LEU A 291 6.12 64.87 9.70
N ASP A 292 6.42 66.00 9.06
CA ASP A 292 6.47 66.07 7.59
C ASP A 292 7.68 65.31 6.99
N ASN A 293 8.70 65.03 7.79
CA ASN A 293 9.94 64.36 7.41
C ASN A 293 10.17 63.02 8.14
N ASP A 294 9.23 62.60 8.99
CA ASP A 294 9.24 61.31 9.66
C ASP A 294 8.50 60.28 8.77
N SER A 295 8.89 59.01 8.83
CA SER A 295 8.21 57.92 8.10
C SER A 295 8.09 56.65 8.94
N ASP A 296 7.07 55.85 8.63
CA ASP A 296 6.76 54.54 9.20
C ASP A 296 6.27 53.63 8.05
N VAL A 297 6.53 52.33 8.13
CA VAL A 297 6.11 51.33 7.13
C VAL A 297 4.68 50.86 7.42
#